data_AF-A0A527Y2R2-F1
#
_entry.id   AF-A0A527Y2R2-F1
#
_cell.length_a   1.000
_cell.length_b   1.000
_cell.length_c   1.000
_cell.angle_alpha   90.00
_cell.angle_beta   90.00
_cell.angle_gamma   90.00
#
_symmetry.space_group_name_H-M   'P 1'
#
loop_
_entity.id
_entity.type
_entity.pdbx_description
1 polymer ?
#
loop_
_entity_poly.entity_id
_entity_poly.type
_entity_poly.pdbx_seq_one_letter_code
_entity_poly.pdbx_strand_id
1 'polypeptide(L)'
;ADIRWASCNIFSTQDHAAAAIAEAGIPVFAIKGESLQDYWDYTDRIFQWTDGGTSNMILDDGGDATMYILLGARAEAGEDVLSNPGSEEEEILFAQIKKRLKASPGFFTKQREAIRGVTEETTTGVNRLYQLQKKGLLPFPAINVNDSVTKSKFDNKYGCK
;
A
#
# COMPACT_ATOMS: atom_id res chain seq x y z
N ALA A 1 -3.40 -17.23 6.11
CA ALA A 1 -2.26 -16.34 5.83
C ALA A 1 -1.88 -15.67 7.14
N ASP A 2 -0.61 -15.32 7.32
CA ASP A 2 -0.23 -14.34 8.33
C ASP A 2 -0.42 -12.95 7.72
N ILE A 3 -0.99 -12.00 8.46
CA ILE A 3 -1.58 -10.78 7.89
C ILE A 3 -1.26 -9.58 8.79
N ARG A 4 -1.02 -8.43 8.15
CA ARG A 4 -0.95 -7.11 8.77
C ARG A 4 -1.78 -6.16 7.92
N TRP A 5 -2.54 -5.26 8.53
CA TRP A 5 -3.54 -4.46 7.81
C TRP A 5 -3.45 -2.97 8.15
N ALA A 6 -3.72 -2.13 7.15
CA ALA A 6 -3.96 -0.69 7.30
C ALA A 6 -5.14 -0.29 6.40
N SER A 7 -5.75 0.85 6.70
CA SER A 7 -6.78 1.42 5.81
C SER A 7 -6.13 2.01 4.56
N CYS A 8 -6.88 2.11 3.45
CA CYS A 8 -6.52 2.87 2.25
C CYS A 8 -7.14 4.28 2.23
N ASN A 9 -7.84 4.68 3.31
CA ASN A 9 -8.42 6.01 3.43
C ASN A 9 -8.55 6.44 4.90
N ILE A 10 -8.20 7.69 5.17
CA ILE A 10 -8.17 8.27 6.52
C ILE A 10 -9.54 8.33 7.22
N PHE A 11 -10.66 8.24 6.48
CA PHE A 11 -12.02 8.34 7.04
C PHE A 11 -12.87 7.08 6.90
N SER A 12 -12.39 6.05 6.20
CA SER A 12 -13.19 4.86 5.89
C SER A 12 -13.23 3.85 7.04
N THR A 13 -12.25 3.88 7.94
CA THR A 13 -12.15 2.94 9.04
C THR A 13 -13.43 2.90 9.88
N GLN A 14 -13.85 1.69 10.23
CA GLN A 14 -14.84 1.45 11.28
C GLN A 14 -14.08 0.96 12.52
N ASP A 15 -13.91 1.83 13.52
CA ASP A 15 -13.00 1.54 14.65
C ASP A 15 -13.39 0.27 15.43
N HIS A 16 -14.68 -0.05 15.51
CA HIS A 16 -15.14 -1.30 16.14
C HIS A 16 -14.75 -2.55 15.34
N ALA A 17 -14.70 -2.46 14.01
CA ALA A 17 -14.20 -3.54 13.17
C ALA A 17 -12.68 -3.68 13.33
N ALA A 18 -11.94 -2.57 13.29
CA ALA A 18 -10.49 -2.57 13.54
C ALA A 18 -10.15 -3.18 14.91
N ALA A 19 -10.91 -2.81 15.96
CA ALA A 19 -10.75 -3.36 17.30
C ALA A 19 -11.01 -4.87 17.35
N ALA A 20 -12.09 -5.36 16.73
CA ALA A 20 -12.41 -6.79 16.70
C ALA A 20 -11.34 -7.62 15.97
N ILE A 21 -10.78 -7.09 14.87
CA ILE A 21 -9.69 -7.76 14.15
C ILE A 21 -8.40 -7.76 14.99
N ALA A 22 -8.09 -6.66 15.67
CA ALA A 22 -6.96 -6.58 16.59
C ALA A 22 -7.10 -7.54 17.79
N GLU A 23 -8.30 -7.68 18.36
CA GLU A 23 -8.60 -8.62 19.44
C GLU A 23 -8.41 -10.08 19.00
N ALA A 24 -8.64 -10.38 17.72
CA ALA A 24 -8.33 -11.67 17.12
C ALA A 24 -6.82 -11.92 16.90
N GLY A 25 -5.96 -10.98 17.30
CA GLY A 25 -4.50 -11.11 17.21
C GLY A 25 -3.89 -10.71 15.87
N ILE A 26 -4.66 -10.10 14.97
CA ILE A 26 -4.17 -9.61 13.68
C ILE A 26 -3.72 -8.15 13.84
N PRO A 27 -2.47 -7.79 13.50
CA PRO A 27 -2.02 -6.41 13.53
C PRO A 27 -2.82 -5.51 12.58
N VAL A 28 -3.50 -4.51 13.13
CA VAL A 28 -4.26 -3.49 12.39
C VAL A 28 -3.78 -2.09 12.77
N PHE A 29 -3.51 -1.27 11.75
CA PHE A 29 -3.07 0.11 11.86
C PHE A 29 -4.06 0.99 11.10
N ALA A 30 -5.20 1.26 11.72
CA ALA A 30 -6.28 2.02 11.11
C ALA A 30 -7.15 2.65 12.19
N ILE A 31 -7.36 3.97 12.12
CA ILE A 31 -8.23 4.73 13.01
C ILE A 31 -9.03 5.72 12.17
N LYS A 32 -10.34 5.82 12.40
CA LYS A 32 -11.17 6.77 11.68
C LYS A 32 -10.78 8.20 12.02
N GLY A 33 -10.47 9.00 11.00
CA GLY A 33 -10.01 10.37 11.15
C GLY A 33 -8.52 10.50 11.47
N GLU A 34 -7.72 9.46 11.19
CA GLU A 34 -6.27 9.53 11.27
C GLU A 34 -5.68 10.64 10.39
N SER A 35 -4.52 11.17 10.77
CA SER A 35 -3.82 12.17 9.95
C SER A 35 -3.19 11.51 8.72
N LEU A 36 -2.84 12.30 7.69
CA LEU A 36 -2.06 11.80 6.56
C LEU A 36 -0.67 11.28 6.99
N GLN A 37 -0.10 11.84 8.08
CA GLN A 37 1.15 11.34 8.65
C GLN A 37 0.96 9.94 9.26
N ASP A 38 -0.12 9.73 10.01
CA ASP A 38 -0.46 8.42 10.57
C ASP A 38 -0.74 7.42 9.46
N TYR A 39 -1.50 7.82 8.43
CA TYR A 39 -1.82 6.98 7.26
C TYR A 39 -0.57 6.37 6.61
N TRP A 40 0.45 7.19 6.33
CA TRP A 40 1.69 6.71 5.73
C TRP A 40 2.57 5.96 6.74
N ASP A 41 2.55 6.30 8.04
CA ASP A 41 3.21 5.50 9.08
C ASP A 41 2.56 4.10 9.19
N TYR A 42 1.24 4.02 9.08
CA TYR A 42 0.47 2.77 9.12
C TYR A 42 0.72 1.92 7.88
N THR A 43 0.76 2.55 6.70
CA THR A 43 1.17 1.89 5.45
C THR A 43 2.59 1.32 5.55
N ASP A 44 3.53 1.99 6.21
CA ASP A 44 4.86 1.44 6.48
C ASP A 44 4.82 0.25 7.48
N ARG A 45 3.92 0.27 8.47
CA ARG A 45 3.81 -0.79 9.50
C ARG A 45 3.28 -2.12 9.00
N ILE A 46 2.50 -2.16 7.92
CA ILE A 46 2.03 -3.44 7.35
C ILE A 46 3.17 -4.28 6.76
N PHE A 47 4.32 -3.66 6.47
CA PHE A 47 5.51 -4.35 5.97
C PHE A 47 6.54 -4.70 7.06
N GLN A 48 6.26 -4.36 8.33
CA GLN A 48 7.19 -4.59 9.45
C GLN A 48 6.83 -5.84 10.25
N TRP A 49 7.37 -6.97 9.84
CA TRP A 49 7.19 -8.25 10.52
C TRP A 49 8.08 -8.35 11.76
N THR A 50 7.54 -8.93 12.84
CA THR A 50 8.23 -9.03 14.14
C THR A 50 9.41 -10.00 14.12
N ASP A 51 9.44 -10.93 13.17
CA ASP A 51 10.53 -11.87 12.92
C ASP A 51 11.63 -11.30 12.00
N GLY A 52 11.50 -10.04 11.54
CA GLY A 52 12.39 -9.42 10.57
C GLY A 52 12.21 -9.91 9.12
N GLY A 53 11.13 -10.65 8.87
CA GLY A 53 10.70 -11.10 7.56
C GLY A 53 10.17 -9.97 6.67
N THR A 54 9.75 -10.35 5.48
CA THR A 54 9.20 -9.45 4.45
C THR A 54 7.83 -9.97 4.01
N SER A 55 6.92 -9.06 3.65
CA SER A 55 5.66 -9.45 3.02
C SER A 55 5.93 -10.14 1.68
N ASN A 56 5.20 -11.22 1.39
CA ASN A 56 5.34 -11.92 0.11
C ASN A 56 4.16 -11.68 -0.85
N MET A 57 3.14 -10.95 -0.42
CA MET A 57 1.94 -10.60 -1.19
C MET A 57 1.48 -9.20 -0.76
N ILE A 58 0.81 -8.50 -1.68
CA ILE A 58 0.06 -7.27 -1.38
C ILE A 58 -1.40 -7.51 -1.80
N LEU A 59 -2.33 -7.15 -0.91
CA LEU A 59 -3.74 -6.95 -1.25
C LEU A 59 -3.98 -5.45 -1.12
N ASP A 60 -4.25 -4.80 -2.24
CA ASP A 60 -4.23 -3.34 -2.37
C ASP A 60 -5.60 -2.83 -2.84
N ASP A 61 -5.95 -1.63 -2.37
CA ASP A 61 -7.08 -0.86 -2.86
C ASP A 61 -6.61 0.58 -3.05
N GLY A 62 -6.54 1.01 -4.31
CA GLY A 62 -6.07 2.33 -4.71
C GLY A 62 -4.59 2.36 -5.08
N GLY A 63 -3.81 1.36 -4.68
CA GLY A 63 -2.43 1.14 -5.11
C GLY A 63 -1.36 1.81 -4.24
N ASP A 64 -1.71 2.27 -3.05
CA ASP A 64 -0.79 3.03 -2.18
C ASP A 64 0.29 2.16 -1.55
N ALA A 65 -0.05 0.93 -1.12
CA ALA A 65 0.94 0.00 -0.59
C ALA A 65 1.95 -0.42 -1.68
N THR A 66 1.47 -0.66 -2.90
CA THR A 66 2.31 -0.94 -4.06
C THR A 66 3.20 0.26 -4.40
N MET A 67 2.63 1.46 -4.46
CA MET A 67 3.37 2.69 -4.74
C MET A 67 4.47 2.94 -3.70
N TYR A 68 4.15 2.78 -2.41
CA TYR A 68 5.09 2.95 -1.31
C TYR A 68 6.36 2.11 -1.49
N ILE A 69 6.19 0.82 -1.79
CA ILE A 69 7.33 -0.10 -1.99
C ILE A 69 8.13 0.24 -3.25
N LEU A 70 7.45 0.45 -4.39
CA LEU A 70 8.14 0.68 -5.65
C LEU A 70 8.85 2.03 -5.70
N LEU A 71 8.25 3.08 -5.13
CA LEU A 71 8.86 4.40 -5.05
C LEU A 71 10.05 4.40 -4.10
N GLY A 72 9.92 3.78 -2.93
CA GLY A 72 11.03 3.62 -1.98
C GLY A 72 12.19 2.82 -2.56
N ALA A 73 11.94 1.74 -3.30
CA ALA A 73 12.99 0.93 -3.91
C ALA A 73 13.73 1.68 -5.03
N ARG A 74 13.05 2.53 -5.79
CA ARG A 74 13.68 3.41 -6.79
C ARG A 74 14.56 4.48 -6.13
N ALA A 75 14.08 5.06 -5.03
CA ALA A 75 14.89 5.98 -4.24
C ALA A 75 16.14 5.28 -3.64
N GLU A 76 16.02 4.05 -3.14
CA GLU A 76 17.17 3.24 -2.70
C GLU A 76 18.17 2.96 -3.83
N ALA A 77 17.67 2.75 -5.05
CA ALA A 77 18.51 2.57 -6.24
C ALA A 77 19.19 3.86 -6.73
N GLY A 78 18.93 5.00 -6.07
CA GLY A 78 19.54 6.29 -6.38
C GLY A 78 18.78 7.14 -7.39
N GLU A 79 17.56 6.76 -7.78
CA GLU A 79 16.71 7.63 -8.61
C GLU A 79 16.20 8.83 -7.80
N ASP A 80 16.22 10.02 -8.43
CA ASP A 80 15.66 11.23 -7.82
C ASP A 80 14.13 11.27 -7.98
N VAL A 81 13.43 10.56 -7.10
CA VAL A 81 11.97 10.40 -7.14
C VAL A 81 11.25 11.04 -5.96
N LEU A 82 11.97 11.70 -5.05
CA LEU A 82 11.44 12.23 -3.78
C LEU A 82 11.70 13.74 -3.57
N SER A 83 12.07 14.47 -4.64
CA SER A 83 12.50 15.88 -4.54
C SER A 83 11.43 16.89 -4.93
N ASN A 84 10.45 16.51 -5.76
CA ASN A 84 9.45 17.43 -6.31
C ASN A 84 8.02 16.92 -6.03
N PRO A 85 7.51 17.03 -4.80
CA PRO A 85 6.15 16.62 -4.48
C PRO A 85 5.14 17.56 -5.16
N GLY A 86 4.07 17.01 -5.71
CA GLY A 86 2.98 17.72 -6.36
C GLY A 86 1.75 17.96 -5.47
N SER A 87 1.76 17.47 -4.22
CA SER A 87 0.67 17.64 -3.25
C SER A 87 1.16 17.50 -1.81
N GLU A 88 0.35 17.94 -0.84
CA GLU A 88 0.61 17.74 0.60
C GLU A 88 0.74 16.26 0.96
N GLU A 89 -0.13 15.40 0.40
CA GLU A 89 -0.06 13.96 0.63
C GLU A 89 1.26 13.36 0.13
N GLU A 90 1.75 13.83 -1.02
CA GLU A 90 3.01 13.39 -1.59
C GLU A 90 4.22 13.89 -0.79
N GLU A 91 4.17 15.11 -0.23
CA GLU A 91 5.18 15.60 0.72
C GLU A 91 5.32 14.65 1.93
N ILE A 92 4.18 14.21 2.48
CA ILE A 92 4.14 13.32 3.64
C ILE A 92 4.61 11.90 3.27
N LEU A 93 4.17 11.37 2.14
CA LEU A 93 4.66 10.11 1.59
C LEU A 93 6.19 10.13 1.44
N PHE A 94 6.73 11.19 0.83
CA PHE A 94 8.17 11.32 0.60
C PHE A 94 8.93 11.42 1.92
N ALA A 95 8.39 12.14 2.90
CA ALA A 95 8.95 12.21 4.23
C ALA A 95 8.98 10.83 4.92
N GLN A 96 7.90 10.05 4.81
CA GLN A 96 7.83 8.69 5.36
C GLN A 96 8.82 7.74 4.67
N ILE A 97 8.97 7.81 3.33
CA ILE A 97 9.98 7.04 2.62
C ILE A 97 11.39 7.42 3.11
N LYS A 98 11.72 8.71 3.20
CA LYS A 98 13.02 9.18 3.72
C LYS A 98 13.28 8.71 5.16
N LYS A 99 12.25 8.72 6.02
CA LYS A 99 12.31 8.17 7.38
C LYS A 99 12.67 6.68 7.37
N ARG A 100 12.00 5.87 6.57
CA ARG A 100 12.28 4.42 6.45
C ARG A 100 13.67 4.15 5.87
N LEU A 101 14.07 4.86 4.81
CA LEU A 101 15.42 4.76 4.22
C LEU A 101 16.52 4.97 5.27
N LYS A 102 16.36 5.97 6.13
CA LYS A 102 17.31 6.26 7.21
C LYS A 102 17.27 5.20 8.33
N ALA A 103 16.08 4.73 8.68
CA ALA A 103 15.89 3.78 9.78
C ALA A 103 16.35 2.35 9.42
N SER A 104 16.18 1.93 8.16
CA SER A 104 16.47 0.57 7.72
C SER A 104 16.91 0.57 6.25
N PRO A 105 18.16 0.95 5.94
CA PRO A 105 18.67 0.94 4.57
C PRO A 105 18.54 -0.44 3.91
N GLY A 106 18.06 -0.48 2.67
CA GLY A 106 17.84 -1.73 1.91
C GLY A 106 16.50 -2.39 2.18
N PHE A 107 15.66 -1.79 3.04
CA PHE A 107 14.32 -2.28 3.34
C PHE A 107 13.45 -2.40 2.09
N PHE A 108 13.40 -1.35 1.26
CA PHE A 108 12.48 -1.32 0.13
C PHE A 108 12.88 -2.30 -0.97
N THR A 109 14.18 -2.39 -1.25
CA THR A 109 14.74 -3.33 -2.23
C THR A 109 14.45 -4.77 -1.82
N LYS A 110 14.73 -5.12 -0.56
CA LYS A 110 14.44 -6.45 0.01
C LYS A 110 12.94 -6.75 -0.05
N GLN A 111 12.10 -5.79 0.31
CA GLN A 111 10.64 -5.96 0.30
C GLN A 111 10.10 -6.10 -1.13
N ARG A 112 10.57 -5.30 -2.09
CA ARG A 112 10.20 -5.40 -3.52
C ARG A 112 10.50 -6.79 -4.08
N GLU A 113 11.68 -7.33 -3.76
CA GLU A 113 12.12 -8.64 -4.26
C GLU A 113 11.36 -9.81 -3.63
N ALA A 114 10.84 -9.63 -2.42
CA ALA A 114 10.06 -10.65 -1.73
C ALA A 114 8.60 -10.75 -2.22
N ILE A 115 8.05 -9.68 -2.82
CA ILE A 115 6.65 -9.67 -3.27
C ILE A 115 6.47 -10.57 -4.49
N ARG A 116 5.58 -11.54 -4.35
CA ARG A 116 5.23 -12.52 -5.39
C ARG A 116 4.09 -12.05 -6.28
N GLY A 117 3.31 -11.07 -5.83
CA GLY A 117 2.26 -10.44 -6.61
C GLY A 117 1.39 -9.50 -5.79
N VAL A 118 0.56 -8.74 -6.52
CA VAL A 118 -0.46 -7.84 -5.95
C VAL A 118 -1.84 -8.18 -6.51
N THR A 119 -2.87 -8.07 -5.69
CA THR A 119 -4.27 -8.04 -6.13
C THR A 119 -4.83 -6.65 -5.86
N GLU A 120 -5.37 -6.00 -6.89
CA GLU A 120 -5.84 -4.61 -6.81
C GLU A 120 -7.34 -4.50 -7.12
N GLU A 121 -8.06 -3.84 -6.23
CA GLU A 121 -9.51 -3.84 -6.19
C GLU A 121 -10.18 -2.67 -6.93
N THR A 122 -9.56 -1.49 -7.02
CA THR A 122 -10.23 -0.31 -7.57
C THR A 122 -9.69 0.16 -8.91
N THR A 123 -10.55 0.82 -9.68
CA THR A 123 -10.21 1.40 -10.99
C THR A 123 -8.96 2.29 -10.92
N THR A 124 -8.81 3.07 -9.84
CA THR A 124 -7.65 3.97 -9.65
C THR A 124 -6.36 3.19 -9.51
N GLY A 125 -6.31 2.19 -8.62
CA GLY A 125 -5.11 1.37 -8.44
C GLY A 125 -4.79 0.54 -9.68
N VAL A 126 -5.81 -0.02 -10.35
CA VAL A 126 -5.63 -0.74 -11.62
C VAL A 126 -5.00 0.15 -12.70
N ASN A 127 -5.45 1.41 -12.81
CA ASN A 127 -4.84 2.36 -13.74
C ASN A 127 -3.37 2.64 -13.41
N ARG A 128 -3.02 2.76 -12.12
CA ARG A 128 -1.62 2.90 -11.69
C ARG A 128 -0.78 1.67 -12.08
N LEU A 129 -1.32 0.46 -11.90
CA LEU A 129 -0.65 -0.78 -12.32
C LEU A 129 -0.42 -0.86 -13.83
N TYR A 130 -1.40 -0.49 -14.66
CA TYR A 130 -1.20 -0.44 -16.11
C TYR A 130 -0.15 0.60 -16.52
N GLN A 131 -0.08 1.75 -15.84
CA GLN A 131 0.97 2.74 -16.08
C GLN A 131 2.36 2.20 -15.74
N LEU A 132 2.51 1.48 -14.63
CA LEU A 132 3.75 0.80 -14.25
C LEU A 132 4.12 -0.26 -15.28
N GLN A 133 3.17 -1.11 -15.69
CA GLN A 133 3.38 -2.15 -16.69
C GLN A 133 3.85 -1.57 -18.03
N LYS A 134 3.18 -0.52 -18.53
CA LYS A 134 3.53 0.15 -19.79
C LYS A 134 4.94 0.74 -19.77
N LYS A 135 5.41 1.17 -18.58
CA LYS A 135 6.76 1.72 -18.37
C LYS A 135 7.81 0.65 -18.07
N GLY A 136 7.44 -0.63 -17.97
CA GLY A 136 8.36 -1.70 -17.56
C GLY A 136 8.78 -1.61 -16.08
N LEU A 137 7.99 -0.95 -15.24
CA LEU A 137 8.28 -0.67 -13.82
C LEU A 137 7.49 -1.55 -12.85
N LEU A 138 6.76 -2.55 -13.35
CA LEU A 138 5.99 -3.50 -12.52
C LEU A 138 6.80 -4.82 -12.39
N PRO A 139 7.48 -5.07 -11.26
CA PRO A 139 8.44 -6.18 -11.15
C PRO A 139 7.81 -7.53 -10.79
N PHE A 140 6.52 -7.56 -10.44
CA PHE A 140 5.78 -8.76 -10.04
C PHE A 140 4.41 -8.81 -10.72
N PRO A 141 3.77 -9.98 -10.86
CA PRO A 141 2.44 -10.09 -11.45
C PRO A 141 1.39 -9.32 -10.63
N ALA A 142 0.43 -8.73 -11.33
CA ALA A 142 -0.71 -8.05 -10.73
C ALA A 142 -2.02 -8.64 -11.26
N ILE A 143 -2.98 -8.88 -10.36
CA ILE A 143 -4.33 -9.28 -10.71
C ILE A 143 -5.24 -8.07 -10.55
N ASN A 144 -5.81 -7.63 -11.67
CA ASN A 144 -6.90 -6.66 -11.70
C ASN A 144 -8.18 -7.35 -11.24
N VAL A 145 -8.55 -7.15 -9.98
CA VAL A 145 -9.79 -7.69 -9.40
C VAL A 145 -10.97 -6.83 -9.81
N ASN A 146 -10.77 -5.51 -9.94
CA ASN A 146 -11.81 -4.54 -10.27
C ASN A 146 -12.66 -4.95 -11.49
N ASP A 147 -12.00 -5.37 -12.57
CA ASP A 147 -12.66 -5.67 -13.85
C ASP A 147 -13.29 -7.06 -13.92
N SER A 148 -13.22 -7.84 -12.83
CA SER A 148 -14.07 -9.03 -12.70
C SER A 148 -15.54 -8.62 -12.81
N VAL A 149 -16.34 -9.40 -13.54
CA VAL A 149 -17.77 -9.11 -13.73
C VAL A 149 -18.49 -9.03 -12.38
N THR A 150 -18.18 -9.95 -11.47
CA THR A 150 -18.71 -10.02 -10.11
C THR A 150 -18.23 -8.90 -9.18
N LYS A 151 -17.24 -8.10 -9.60
CA LYS A 151 -16.76 -6.90 -8.89
C LYS A 151 -17.34 -5.66 -9.54
N SER A 152 -16.87 -5.29 -10.73
CA SER A 152 -17.26 -4.06 -11.44
C SER A 152 -18.76 -3.87 -11.63
N LYS A 153 -19.53 -4.94 -11.87
CA LYS A 153 -20.98 -4.85 -12.10
C LYS A 153 -21.81 -4.94 -10.84
N PHE A 154 -21.19 -5.28 -9.71
CA PHE A 154 -21.87 -5.39 -8.42
C PHE A 154 -21.42 -4.30 -7.47
N ASP A 155 -20.18 -4.38 -6.99
CA ASP A 155 -19.61 -3.45 -6.02
C ASP A 155 -19.74 -1.99 -6.50
N ASN A 156 -19.08 -1.65 -7.62
CA ASN A 156 -19.01 -0.28 -8.12
C ASN A 156 -20.38 0.31 -8.51
N LYS A 157 -21.36 -0.56 -8.82
CA LYS A 157 -22.68 -0.14 -9.35
C LYS A 157 -23.77 -0.16 -8.30
N TYR A 158 -23.91 -1.28 -7.59
CA TYR A 158 -24.97 -1.48 -6.60
C TYR A 158 -24.54 -1.08 -5.19
N GLY A 159 -23.25 -1.08 -4.87
CA GLY A 159 -22.74 -0.59 -3.57
C GLY A 159 -22.89 0.93 -3.40
N CYS A 160 -22.81 1.68 -4.49
CA CYS A 160 -22.94 3.15 -4.50
C CYS A 160 -24.37 3.67 -4.78
N LYS A 161 -25.35 2.77 -4.94
CA LYS A 161 -26.74 3.14 -5.28
C LYS A 161 -27.58 3.33 -4.02
#